data_AF-A0A538RGE2-F1
#
_entry.id   AF-A0A538RGE2-F1
#
_cell.length_a   1.000
_cell.length_b   1.000
_cell.length_c   1.000
_cell.angle_alpha   90.00
_cell.angle_beta   90.00
_cell.angle_gamma   90.00
#
_symmetry.space_group_name_H-M   'P 1'
#
loop_
_entity.id
_entity.type
_entity.pdbx_description
1 polymer ?
#
loop_
_entity_poly.entity_id
_entity_poly.type
_entity_poly.pdbx_seq_one_letter_code
_entity_poly.pdbx_strand_id
1 'polypeptide(L)'
;MARRLALAVLLPLALLALWATAVQQRWVVEGIVPSPAQVARSWYQWIVGGPTRSLSPYSGTWLANVAYSGRRVLEGFVLAAVVGIPLGLFIGWNRLVARLVDPSVQLLRPVPITAWLPFAIAVFGIYDASALFLIGLGAFYPIVVNTTHGVRDTNLLLLRAARMLGAGEAAILTKVVFRSALPSIFTGLRLGIGIAWTAVIVAEMIAVKSGLGYVLWDAYYVGRMDICVATMFSVGLLGFLSDRALQLRREVVHRRRRCRGSAWPSSATSSRRFSDRPAAASRRCSTWWRASTRRRAAGCCSTAGRSAPPTRGAPSCSRSRRSFPGTRCSTTSPSVSGPGGSRRACGAPRSTRSSSSWGCAASSRTIRPSCRAA
;
A
#
# COMPACT_ATOMS: atom_id res chain seq x y z
N MET A 1 -5.63 24.76 19.12
CA MET A 1 -4.38 24.28 18.45
C MET A 1 -3.39 23.65 19.44
N ALA A 2 -3.12 24.27 20.59
CA ALA A 2 -2.18 23.77 21.61
C ALA A 2 -2.41 22.30 22.03
N ARG A 3 -3.65 21.88 22.33
CA ARG A 3 -3.96 20.49 22.72
C ARG A 3 -3.65 19.45 21.63
N ARG A 4 -3.85 19.81 20.35
CA ARG A 4 -3.52 18.92 19.21
C ARG A 4 -2.02 18.81 19.00
N LEU A 5 -1.29 19.91 19.17
CA LEU A 5 0.18 19.92 19.11
C LEU A 5 0.78 19.15 20.29
N ALA A 6 0.26 19.34 21.51
CA ALA A 6 0.69 18.61 22.69
C ALA A 6 0.50 17.10 22.52
N LEU A 7 -0.66 16.65 22.01
CA LEU A 7 -0.92 15.24 21.72
C LEU A 7 0.00 14.69 20.61
N ALA A 8 0.30 15.49 19.59
CA ALA A 8 1.19 15.07 18.50
C ALA A 8 2.65 14.90 18.95
N VAL A 9 3.09 15.65 19.97
CA VAL A 9 4.46 15.62 20.51
C VAL A 9 4.59 14.65 21.70
N LEU A 10 3.49 14.34 22.40
CA LEU A 10 3.50 13.43 23.54
C LEU A 10 3.99 12.03 23.16
N LEU A 11 3.49 11.46 22.06
CA LEU A 11 3.86 10.12 21.60
C LEU A 11 5.36 10.00 21.26
N PRO A 12 5.97 10.87 20.42
CA PRO A 12 7.40 10.79 20.14
C PRO A 12 8.27 11.06 21.38
N LEU A 13 7.86 11.96 22.27
CA LEU A 13 8.58 12.18 23.53
C LEU A 13 8.51 10.96 24.46
N ALA A 14 7.35 10.32 24.57
CA ALA A 14 7.20 9.09 25.35
C ALA A 14 8.08 7.96 24.78
N LEU A 15 8.18 7.85 23.45
CA LEU A 15 9.05 6.87 22.79
C LEU A 15 10.54 7.16 23.07
N LEU A 16 10.97 8.43 23.01
CA LEU A 16 12.33 8.83 23.33
C LEU A 16 12.68 8.61 24.81
N ALA A 17 11.74 8.90 25.71
CA ALA A 17 11.90 8.65 27.13
C ALA A 17 12.02 7.14 27.41
N LEU A 18 11.17 6.32 26.79
CA LEU A 18 11.24 4.86 26.90
C LEU A 18 12.56 4.30 26.37
N TRP A 19 13.07 4.84 25.25
CA TRP A 19 14.38 4.45 24.73
C TRP A 19 15.52 4.87 25.67
N ALA A 20 15.47 6.08 26.22
CA ALA A 20 16.46 6.54 27.20
C ALA A 20 16.47 5.67 28.46
N THR A 21 15.30 5.35 29.02
CA THR A 21 15.19 4.52 30.22
C THR A 21 15.60 3.08 29.98
N ALA A 22 15.25 2.49 28.83
CA ALA A 22 15.67 1.13 28.46
C ALA A 22 17.20 0.99 28.39
N VAL A 23 17.89 2.01 27.89
CA VAL A 23 19.38 2.02 27.85
C VAL A 23 19.96 2.24 29.25
N GLN A 24 19.41 3.17 30.03
CA GLN A 24 19.89 3.43 31.41
C GLN A 24 19.72 2.22 32.33
N GLN A 25 18.61 1.48 32.19
CA GLN A 25 18.34 0.29 32.99
C GLN A 25 19.05 -0.97 32.47
N ARG A 26 19.94 -0.84 31.47
CA ARG A 26 20.69 -1.95 30.85
C ARG A 26 19.81 -3.10 30.36
N TRP A 27 18.59 -2.79 29.90
CA TRP A 27 17.73 -3.78 29.24
C TRP A 27 18.30 -4.23 27.89
N VAL A 28 19.30 -3.51 27.39
CA VAL A 28 19.96 -3.75 26.12
C VAL A 28 21.48 -3.76 26.32
N VAL A 29 22.17 -4.59 25.55
CA VAL A 29 23.63 -4.72 25.60
C VAL A 29 24.29 -3.38 25.28
N GLU A 30 25.10 -2.88 26.21
CA GLU A 30 25.89 -1.66 26.03
C GLU A 30 26.82 -1.83 24.82
N GLY A 31 26.73 -0.92 23.84
CA GLY A 31 27.54 -0.93 22.63
C GLY A 31 26.77 -1.24 21.34
N ILE A 32 25.67 -2.01 21.40
CA ILE A 32 24.83 -2.29 20.21
C ILE A 32 23.76 -1.20 20.03
N VAL A 33 23.07 -0.82 21.11
CA VAL A 33 22.06 0.23 21.08
C VAL A 33 22.62 1.48 21.77
N PRO A 34 22.95 2.54 21.01
CA PRO A 34 23.48 3.77 21.58
C PRO A 34 22.37 4.51 22.35
N SER A 35 22.76 5.27 23.37
CA SER A 35 21.81 6.16 24.06
C SER A 35 21.37 7.31 23.14
N PRO A 36 20.13 7.83 23.27
CA PRO A 36 19.67 8.98 22.49
C PRO A 36 20.60 10.20 22.60
N ALA A 37 21.20 10.40 23.78
CA ALA A 37 22.15 11.48 24.03
C ALA A 37 23.51 11.26 23.33
N GLN A 38 23.95 10.03 23.13
CA GLN A 38 25.14 9.71 22.31
C GLN A 38 24.84 9.96 20.83
N VAL A 39 23.69 9.49 20.33
CA VAL A 39 23.27 9.74 18.94
C VAL A 39 23.20 11.23 18.64
N ALA A 40 22.59 12.03 19.52
CA ALA A 40 22.51 13.48 19.35
C ALA A 40 23.90 14.15 19.31
N ARG A 41 24.83 13.72 20.18
CA ARG A 41 26.21 14.23 20.20
C ARG A 41 26.98 13.83 18.92
N SER A 42 26.92 12.58 18.51
CA SER A 42 27.56 12.10 17.28
C SER A 42 26.97 12.79 16.04
N TRP A 43 25.66 13.02 16.03
CA TRP A 43 24.99 13.74 14.94
C TRP A 43 25.42 15.21 14.87
N TYR A 44 25.51 15.90 16.02
CA TYR A 44 26.04 17.27 16.09
C TYR A 44 27.49 17.36 15.59
N GLN A 45 28.36 16.45 16.03
CA GLN A 45 29.75 16.37 15.57
C GLN A 45 29.86 16.06 14.07
N TRP A 46 28.95 15.25 13.55
CA TRP A 46 28.89 14.95 12.12
C TRP A 46 28.49 16.18 11.29
N ILE A 47 27.55 16.99 11.79
CA ILE A 47 27.06 18.21 11.12
C ILE A 47 28.08 19.34 11.18
N VAL A 48 28.52 19.73 12.38
CA VAL A 48 29.28 20.97 12.63
C VAL A 48 30.78 20.76 12.49
N GLY A 49 31.26 19.52 12.66
CA GLY A 49 32.67 19.25 12.90
C GLY A 49 33.05 19.53 14.35
N GLY A 50 33.93 18.70 14.92
CA GLY A 50 34.37 18.86 16.32
C GLY A 50 35.37 20.02 16.47
N PRO A 51 35.38 20.75 17.61
CA PRO A 51 36.39 21.78 17.91
C PRO A 51 37.80 21.19 18.08
N THR A 52 37.87 19.94 18.53
CA THR A 52 39.10 19.13 18.53
C THR A 52 39.05 18.26 17.29
N ARG A 53 40.20 17.91 16.69
CA ARG A 53 40.31 16.79 15.74
C ARG A 53 39.83 15.50 16.42
N SER A 54 38.53 15.31 16.61
CA SER A 54 37.97 14.01 16.92
C SER A 54 38.43 13.11 15.80
N LEU A 55 39.12 12.01 16.11
CA LEU A 55 39.59 11.02 15.15
C LEU A 55 38.44 10.29 14.41
N SER A 56 37.22 10.83 14.45
CA SER A 56 36.06 10.31 13.76
C SER A 56 36.12 10.70 12.29
N PRO A 57 36.26 9.74 11.35
CA PRO A 57 36.37 9.99 9.92
C PRO A 57 35.19 10.79 9.34
N TYR A 58 34.06 10.78 10.04
CA TYR A 58 32.81 11.38 9.59
C TYR A 58 32.67 12.87 9.90
N SER A 59 33.48 13.45 10.81
CA SER A 59 33.24 14.82 11.31
C SER A 59 33.21 15.88 10.17
N GLY A 60 32.19 16.74 10.16
CA GLY A 60 32.02 17.79 9.15
C GLY A 60 31.61 17.33 7.74
N THR A 61 31.42 16.03 7.50
CA THR A 61 31.08 15.50 6.17
C THR A 61 29.58 15.41 5.89
N TRP A 62 28.71 15.73 6.86
CA TRP A 62 27.27 15.52 6.74
C TRP A 62 26.67 16.24 5.53
N LEU A 63 26.96 17.54 5.36
CA LEU A 63 26.36 18.34 4.30
C LEU A 63 26.73 17.83 2.90
N ALA A 64 27.96 17.36 2.71
CA ALA A 64 28.40 16.77 1.46
C ALA A 64 27.62 15.48 1.15
N ASN A 65 27.50 14.58 2.13
CA ASN A 65 26.75 13.33 1.96
C ASN A 65 25.25 13.56 1.69
N VAL A 66 24.65 14.52 2.39
CA VAL A 66 23.27 14.95 2.14
C VAL A 66 23.10 15.49 0.73
N ALA A 67 24.04 16.29 0.25
CA ALA A 67 23.99 16.85 -1.10
C ALA A 67 24.08 15.75 -2.18
N TYR A 68 24.98 14.77 -2.02
CA TYR A 68 25.08 13.64 -2.95
C TYR A 68 23.79 12.83 -3.01
N SER A 69 23.25 12.41 -1.86
CA SER A 69 21.99 11.65 -1.82
C SER A 69 20.81 12.47 -2.33
N GLY A 70 20.71 13.74 -1.93
CA GLY A 70 19.66 14.64 -2.37
C GLY A 70 19.66 14.85 -3.88
N ARG A 71 20.85 14.98 -4.50
CA ARG A 71 21.00 15.09 -5.95
C ARG A 71 20.51 13.84 -6.66
N ARG A 72 20.93 12.66 -6.24
CA ARG A 72 20.50 11.38 -6.84
C ARG A 72 19.00 11.16 -6.71
N VAL A 73 18.43 11.47 -5.54
CA VAL A 73 16.98 11.40 -5.31
C VAL A 73 16.25 12.33 -6.26
N LEU A 74 16.72 13.57 -6.41
CA LEU A 74 16.10 14.55 -7.31
C LEU A 74 16.18 14.11 -8.77
N GLU A 75 17.35 13.70 -9.25
CA GLU A 75 17.57 13.26 -10.63
C GLU A 75 16.73 12.02 -10.97
N GLY A 76 16.77 10.98 -10.12
CA GLY A 76 15.98 9.76 -10.31
C GLY A 76 14.47 10.03 -10.23
N PHE A 77 14.03 10.88 -9.29
CA PHE A 77 12.63 11.27 -9.16
C PHE A 77 12.13 12.08 -10.37
N VAL A 78 12.94 13.02 -10.88
CA VAL A 78 12.60 13.81 -12.07
C VAL A 78 12.49 12.91 -13.29
N LEU A 79 13.43 11.98 -13.48
CA LEU A 79 13.37 10.99 -14.55
C LEU A 79 12.07 10.17 -14.47
N ALA A 80 11.74 9.68 -13.28
CA ALA A 80 10.51 8.92 -13.04
C ALA A 80 9.24 9.75 -13.30
N ALA A 81 9.23 11.04 -12.94
CA ALA A 81 8.10 11.93 -13.20
C ALA A 81 7.94 12.23 -14.69
N VAL A 82 9.05 12.52 -15.39
CA VAL A 82 9.06 12.83 -16.82
C VAL A 82 8.58 11.65 -17.65
N VAL A 83 8.92 10.41 -17.28
CA VAL A 83 8.46 9.21 -17.99
C VAL A 83 7.09 8.73 -17.48
N GLY A 84 6.90 8.73 -16.16
CA GLY A 84 5.74 8.14 -15.51
C GLY A 84 4.45 8.95 -15.68
N ILE A 85 4.52 10.29 -15.70
CA ILE A 85 3.32 11.13 -15.90
C ILE A 85 2.76 10.96 -17.31
N PRO A 86 3.53 11.11 -18.41
CA PRO A 86 3.02 10.87 -19.75
C PRO A 86 2.51 9.44 -19.94
N LEU A 87 3.26 8.44 -19.46
CA LEU A 87 2.85 7.04 -19.58
C LEU A 87 1.52 6.78 -18.86
N GLY A 88 1.38 7.24 -17.61
CA GLY A 88 0.12 7.13 -16.87
C GLY A 88 -1.04 7.89 -17.54
N LEU A 89 -0.75 9.04 -18.17
CA LEU A 89 -1.74 9.80 -18.92
C LEU A 89 -2.23 9.01 -20.15
N PHE A 90 -1.32 8.39 -20.91
CA PHE A 90 -1.66 7.57 -22.08
C PHE A 90 -2.39 6.27 -21.70
N ILE A 91 -1.99 5.59 -20.63
CA ILE A 91 -2.68 4.40 -20.10
C ILE A 91 -4.10 4.76 -19.64
N GLY A 92 -4.29 5.94 -19.04
CA GLY A 92 -5.60 6.41 -18.62
C GLY A 92 -6.51 6.82 -19.78
N TRP A 93 -5.94 7.40 -20.83
CA TRP A 93 -6.69 7.99 -21.95
C TRP A 93 -7.01 6.98 -23.07
N ASN A 94 -6.02 6.20 -23.51
CA ASN A 94 -6.18 5.30 -24.65
C ASN A 94 -6.45 3.85 -24.20
N ARG A 95 -7.59 3.30 -24.62
CA ARG A 95 -7.99 1.92 -24.33
C ARG A 95 -7.01 0.87 -24.87
N LEU A 96 -6.36 1.14 -26.01
CA LEU A 96 -5.36 0.22 -26.58
C LEU A 96 -4.11 0.17 -25.72
N VAL A 97 -3.57 1.34 -25.35
CA VAL A 97 -2.40 1.45 -24.46
C VAL A 97 -2.71 0.84 -23.10
N ALA A 98 -3.92 1.06 -22.57
CA ALA A 98 -4.36 0.40 -21.34
C ALA A 98 -4.30 -1.12 -21.45
N ARG A 99 -4.80 -1.72 -22.54
CA ARG A 99 -4.79 -3.18 -22.70
C ARG A 99 -3.39 -3.77 -22.88
N LEU A 100 -2.46 -3.02 -23.50
CA LEU A 100 -1.10 -3.49 -23.77
C LEU A 100 -0.14 -3.27 -22.60
N VAL A 101 -0.19 -2.09 -21.97
CA VAL A 101 0.82 -1.64 -21.01
C VAL A 101 0.39 -1.85 -19.56
N ASP A 102 -0.90 -1.67 -19.23
CA ASP A 102 -1.41 -1.79 -17.84
C ASP A 102 -1.10 -3.18 -17.24
N PRO A 103 -1.29 -4.32 -17.97
CA PRO A 103 -0.92 -5.63 -17.44
C PRO A 103 0.57 -5.78 -17.13
N SER A 104 1.45 -5.26 -17.99
CA SER A 104 2.90 -5.30 -17.79
C SER A 104 3.33 -4.49 -16.56
N VAL A 105 2.76 -3.29 -16.39
CA VAL A 105 3.02 -2.45 -15.21
C VAL A 105 2.54 -3.14 -13.94
N GLN A 106 1.37 -3.78 -13.97
CA GLN A 106 0.83 -4.51 -12.82
C GLN A 106 1.64 -5.75 -12.48
N LEU A 107 2.20 -6.45 -13.46
CA LEU A 107 3.06 -7.62 -13.26
C LEU A 107 4.41 -7.25 -12.63
N LEU A 108 5.00 -6.12 -13.03
CA LEU A 108 6.29 -5.67 -12.52
C LEU A 108 6.20 -4.99 -11.15
N ARG A 109 5.05 -4.38 -10.82
CA ARG A 109 4.81 -3.65 -9.57
C ARG A 109 5.09 -4.44 -8.27
N PRO A 110 4.68 -5.71 -8.10
CA PRO A 110 4.93 -6.45 -6.86
C PRO A 110 6.38 -6.88 -6.68
N VAL A 111 7.23 -6.75 -7.71
CA VAL A 111 8.64 -7.09 -7.61
C VAL A 111 9.33 -6.05 -6.70
N PRO A 112 9.97 -6.46 -5.61
CA PRO A 112 10.61 -5.53 -4.70
C PRO A 112 11.78 -4.82 -5.42
N ILE A 113 11.97 -3.52 -5.15
CA ILE A 113 13.03 -2.71 -5.79
C ILE A 113 14.42 -3.31 -5.52
N THR A 114 14.61 -3.95 -4.36
CA THR A 114 15.84 -4.65 -3.98
C THR A 114 16.20 -5.79 -4.94
N ALA A 115 15.21 -6.45 -5.57
CA ALA A 115 15.48 -7.52 -6.54
C ALA A 115 16.06 -7.00 -7.86
N TRP A 116 15.87 -5.72 -8.17
CA TRP A 116 16.44 -5.08 -9.36
C TRP A 116 17.90 -4.64 -9.17
N LEU A 117 18.41 -4.69 -7.95
CA LEU A 117 19.75 -4.19 -7.61
C LEU A 117 20.87 -4.93 -8.36
N PRO A 118 20.93 -6.28 -8.41
CA PRO A 118 21.98 -6.97 -9.15
C PRO A 118 21.90 -6.69 -10.66
N PHE A 119 20.68 -6.59 -11.21
CA PHE A 119 20.46 -6.26 -12.61
C PHE A 119 20.94 -4.84 -12.94
N ALA A 120 20.63 -3.87 -12.07
CA ALA A 120 21.09 -2.50 -12.24
C ALA A 120 22.62 -2.40 -12.25
N ILE A 121 23.30 -3.13 -11.36
CA ILE A 121 24.76 -3.17 -11.30
C ILE A 121 25.33 -3.89 -12.53
N ALA A 122 24.72 -4.97 -13.00
CA ALA A 122 25.19 -5.70 -14.18
C ALA A 122 25.11 -4.85 -15.46
N VAL A 123 24.05 -4.05 -15.61
CA VAL A 123 23.84 -3.23 -16.81
C VAL A 123 24.60 -1.90 -16.76
N PHE A 124 24.56 -1.20 -15.62
CA PHE A 124 25.09 0.15 -15.50
C PHE A 124 26.43 0.24 -14.74
N GLY A 125 26.84 -0.83 -14.05
CA GLY A 125 28.02 -0.85 -13.19
C GLY A 125 27.82 -0.20 -11.82
N ILE A 126 28.94 -0.04 -11.10
CA ILE A 126 29.03 0.60 -9.78
C ILE A 126 29.25 2.10 -9.99
N TYR A 127 28.17 2.81 -10.32
CA TYR A 127 28.17 4.24 -10.63
C TYR A 127 26.87 4.88 -10.19
N ASP A 128 26.78 6.20 -10.30
CA ASP A 128 25.54 6.95 -10.02
C ASP A 128 24.36 6.46 -10.90
N ALA A 129 24.61 5.99 -12.12
CA ALA A 129 23.58 5.55 -13.06
C ALA A 129 22.72 4.38 -12.52
N SER A 130 23.34 3.38 -11.87
CA SER A 130 22.59 2.26 -11.28
C SER A 130 21.73 2.72 -10.09
N ALA A 131 22.23 3.67 -9.29
CA ALA A 131 21.46 4.28 -8.21
C ALA A 131 20.26 5.08 -8.75
N LEU A 132 20.47 5.91 -9.78
CA LEU A 132 19.41 6.68 -10.44
C LEU A 132 18.32 5.76 -11.01
N PHE A 133 18.71 4.63 -11.62
CA PHE A 133 17.77 3.64 -12.13
C PHE A 133 16.88 3.07 -11.03
N LEU A 134 17.45 2.66 -9.90
CA LEU A 134 16.68 2.08 -8.78
C LEU A 134 15.75 3.08 -8.11
N ILE A 135 16.25 4.30 -7.88
CA ILE A 135 15.46 5.41 -7.33
C ILE A 135 14.30 5.73 -8.29
N GLY A 136 14.61 5.86 -9.58
CA GLY A 136 13.64 6.14 -10.62
C GLY A 136 12.57 5.05 -10.71
N LEU A 137 12.97 3.78 -10.70
CA LEU A 137 12.07 2.62 -10.74
C LEU A 137 11.12 2.62 -9.53
N GLY A 138 11.62 2.91 -8.33
CA GLY A 138 10.81 3.01 -7.13
C GLY A 138 9.77 4.13 -7.17
N ALA A 139 10.16 5.30 -7.69
CA ALA A 139 9.24 6.43 -7.84
C ALA A 139 8.28 6.26 -9.03
N PHE A 140 8.66 5.52 -10.06
CA PHE A 140 7.92 5.38 -11.31
C PHE A 140 6.54 4.74 -11.12
N TYR A 141 6.46 3.58 -10.44
CA TYR A 141 5.20 2.86 -10.27
C TYR A 141 4.09 3.65 -9.58
N PRO A 142 4.30 4.29 -8.40
CA PRO A 142 3.25 5.08 -7.77
C PRO A 142 2.85 6.29 -8.63
N ILE A 143 3.78 6.92 -9.36
CA ILE A 143 3.48 8.04 -10.24
C ILE A 143 2.57 7.59 -11.39
N VAL A 144 2.92 6.51 -12.10
CA VAL A 144 2.13 5.97 -13.20
C VAL A 144 0.74 5.57 -12.73
N VAL A 145 0.65 4.76 -11.68
CA VAL A 145 -0.63 4.22 -11.18
C VAL A 145 -1.57 5.35 -10.73
N ASN A 146 -1.08 6.29 -9.92
CA ASN A 146 -1.93 7.40 -9.46
C ASN A 146 -2.32 8.36 -10.60
N THR A 147 -1.45 8.54 -11.59
CA THR A 147 -1.78 9.34 -12.78
C THR A 147 -2.88 8.66 -13.60
N THR A 148 -2.75 7.36 -13.86
CA THR A 148 -3.77 6.55 -14.56
C THR A 148 -5.11 6.61 -13.84
N HIS A 149 -5.12 6.45 -12.50
CA HIS A 149 -6.33 6.57 -11.70
C HIS A 149 -6.96 7.98 -11.80
N GLY A 150 -6.17 9.04 -11.70
CA GLY A 150 -6.67 10.42 -11.83
C GLY A 150 -7.29 10.73 -13.19
N VAL A 151 -6.77 10.12 -14.25
CA VAL A 151 -7.34 10.26 -15.60
C VAL A 151 -8.67 9.53 -15.71
N ARG A 152 -8.73 8.27 -15.24
CA ARG A 152 -9.95 7.45 -15.28
C ARG A 152 -11.08 8.00 -14.41
N ASP A 153 -10.75 8.70 -13.32
CA ASP A 153 -11.72 9.33 -12.40
C ASP A 153 -12.28 10.68 -12.91
N THR A 154 -11.86 11.13 -14.10
CA THR A 154 -12.36 12.39 -14.68
C THR A 154 -13.86 12.30 -14.97
N ASN A 155 -14.64 13.27 -14.48
CA ASN A 155 -16.09 13.29 -14.66
C ASN A 155 -16.48 13.30 -16.16
N LEU A 156 -17.26 12.29 -16.56
CA LEU A 156 -17.76 12.12 -17.93
C LEU A 156 -18.56 13.33 -18.44
N LEU A 157 -19.21 14.09 -17.55
CA LEU A 157 -19.95 15.30 -17.92
C LEU A 157 -19.02 16.40 -18.47
N LEU A 158 -17.84 16.58 -17.88
CA LEU A 158 -16.84 17.55 -18.36
C LEU A 158 -16.34 17.18 -19.76
N LEU A 159 -16.13 15.87 -20.00
CA LEU A 159 -15.70 15.35 -21.30
C LEU A 159 -16.77 15.56 -22.37
N ARG A 160 -18.04 15.27 -22.05
CA ARG A 160 -19.17 15.47 -22.97
C ARG A 160 -19.39 16.95 -23.27
N ALA A 161 -19.36 17.82 -22.26
CA ALA A 161 -19.49 19.26 -22.45
C ALA A 161 -18.39 19.84 -23.35
N ALA A 162 -17.13 19.42 -23.14
CA ALA A 162 -16.02 19.85 -23.98
C ALA A 162 -16.19 19.43 -25.45
N ARG A 163 -16.68 18.20 -25.70
CA ARG A 163 -16.98 17.73 -27.06
C ARG A 163 -18.12 18.51 -27.73
N MET A 164 -19.16 18.88 -26.97
CA MET A 164 -20.27 19.69 -27.50
C MET A 164 -19.83 21.11 -27.89
N LEU A 165 -18.78 21.63 -27.25
CA LEU A 165 -18.14 22.90 -27.62
C LEU A 165 -17.15 22.76 -28.79
N GLY A 166 -17.07 21.60 -29.45
CA GLY A 166 -16.19 21.35 -30.58
C GLY A 166 -14.71 21.17 -30.22
N ALA A 167 -14.37 20.91 -28.95
CA ALA A 167 -12.98 20.68 -28.56
C ALA A 167 -12.46 19.36 -29.15
N GLY A 168 -11.33 19.41 -29.86
CA GLY A 168 -10.63 18.21 -30.34
C GLY A 168 -10.05 17.37 -29.20
N GLU A 169 -9.81 16.07 -29.46
CA GLU A 169 -9.35 15.12 -28.44
C GLU A 169 -8.04 15.53 -27.76
N ALA A 170 -7.09 16.14 -28.48
CA ALA A 170 -5.85 16.67 -27.89
C ALA A 170 -6.10 17.88 -26.95
N ALA A 171 -7.07 18.73 -27.29
CA ALA A 171 -7.48 19.85 -26.44
C ALA A 171 -8.21 19.35 -25.18
N ILE A 172 -9.04 18.32 -25.31
CA ILE A 172 -9.72 17.68 -24.17
C ILE A 172 -8.67 17.05 -23.23
N LEU A 173 -7.70 16.31 -23.77
CA LEU A 173 -6.64 15.68 -22.99
C LEU A 173 -5.83 16.71 -22.18
N THR A 174 -5.36 17.77 -22.82
CA THR A 174 -4.46 18.75 -22.21
C THR A 174 -5.19 19.75 -21.30
N LYS A 175 -6.37 20.24 -21.71
CA LYS A 175 -7.08 21.31 -20.97
C LYS A 175 -8.07 20.79 -19.93
N VAL A 176 -8.69 19.63 -20.16
CA VAL A 176 -9.72 19.08 -19.28
C VAL A 176 -9.15 17.95 -18.43
N VAL A 177 -8.67 16.89 -19.07
CA VAL A 177 -8.25 15.65 -18.39
C VAL A 177 -7.01 15.87 -17.54
N PHE A 178 -5.94 16.40 -18.13
CA PHE A 178 -4.71 16.69 -17.40
C PHE A 178 -5.01 17.61 -16.21
N ARG A 179 -5.86 18.62 -16.40
CA ARG A 179 -6.21 19.58 -15.34
C ARG A 179 -6.99 18.94 -14.20
N SER A 180 -7.87 17.99 -14.52
CA SER A 180 -8.67 17.19 -13.59
C SER A 180 -7.81 16.17 -12.83
N ALA A 181 -6.86 15.52 -13.50
CA ALA A 181 -6.00 14.48 -12.93
C ALA A 181 -4.87 15.01 -12.03
N LEU A 182 -4.54 16.30 -12.08
CA LEU A 182 -3.44 16.90 -11.31
C LEU A 182 -3.43 16.59 -9.80
N PRO A 183 -4.56 16.60 -9.07
CA PRO A 183 -4.56 16.24 -7.65
C PRO A 183 -4.04 14.81 -7.43
N SER A 184 -4.42 13.86 -8.28
CA SER A 184 -3.96 12.47 -8.23
C SER A 184 -2.50 12.34 -8.68
N ILE A 185 -2.07 13.10 -9.70
CA ILE A 185 -0.65 13.18 -10.09
C ILE A 185 0.21 13.64 -8.90
N PHE A 186 -0.22 14.67 -8.18
CA PHE A 186 0.49 15.13 -6.97
C PHE A 186 0.51 14.06 -5.86
N THR A 187 -0.56 13.28 -5.70
CA THR A 187 -0.56 12.14 -4.78
C THR A 187 0.47 11.09 -5.22
N GLY A 188 0.56 10.78 -6.51
CA GLY A 188 1.56 9.88 -7.07
C GLY A 188 2.99 10.38 -6.85
N LEU A 189 3.26 11.65 -7.14
CA LEU A 189 4.55 12.30 -6.89
C LEU A 189 4.94 12.28 -5.40
N ARG A 190 3.96 12.48 -4.51
CA ARG A 190 4.15 12.44 -3.07
C ARG A 190 4.55 11.04 -2.57
N LEU A 191 3.86 10.01 -3.08
CA LEU A 191 4.21 8.62 -2.77
C LEU A 191 5.58 8.26 -3.38
N GLY A 192 5.83 8.73 -4.61
CA GLY A 192 7.09 8.50 -5.33
C GLY A 192 8.31 9.08 -4.61
N ILE A 193 8.23 10.31 -4.06
CA ILE A 193 9.36 10.90 -3.34
C ILE A 193 9.68 10.13 -2.06
N GLY A 194 8.65 9.62 -1.35
CA GLY A 194 8.85 8.82 -0.14
C GLY A 194 9.57 7.52 -0.44
N ILE A 195 9.15 6.83 -1.52
CA ILE A 195 9.80 5.61 -1.97
C ILE A 195 11.21 5.88 -2.51
N ALA A 196 11.43 7.00 -3.20
CA ALA A 196 12.76 7.41 -3.68
C ALA A 196 13.78 7.54 -2.54
N TRP A 197 13.38 8.13 -1.40
CA TRP A 197 14.22 8.22 -0.20
C TRP A 197 14.47 6.87 0.49
N THR A 198 13.57 5.90 0.37
CA THR A 198 13.85 4.53 0.84
C THR A 198 14.78 3.78 -0.13
N ALA A 199 14.62 4.00 -1.42
CA ALA A 199 15.40 3.35 -2.47
C ALA A 199 16.85 3.87 -2.54
N VAL A 200 17.07 5.17 -2.27
CA VAL A 200 18.43 5.74 -2.30
C VAL A 200 19.35 5.09 -1.27
N ILE A 201 18.84 4.75 -0.07
CA ILE A 201 19.65 4.07 0.94
C ILE A 201 20.18 2.75 0.37
N VAL A 202 19.27 1.89 -0.12
CA VAL A 202 19.64 0.58 -0.67
C VAL A 202 20.60 0.71 -1.86
N ALA A 203 20.35 1.69 -2.73
CA ALA A 203 21.20 1.94 -3.89
C ALA A 203 22.61 2.37 -3.47
N GLU A 204 22.74 3.33 -2.55
CA GLU A 204 24.02 3.87 -2.11
C GLU A 204 24.85 2.89 -1.27
N MET A 205 24.22 1.93 -0.59
CA MET A 205 24.94 0.92 0.18
C MET A 205 25.83 0.02 -0.69
N ILE A 206 25.44 -0.21 -1.95
CA ILE A 206 26.13 -1.17 -2.84
C ILE A 206 26.70 -0.49 -4.08
N ALA A 207 26.00 0.48 -4.66
CA ALA A 207 26.34 1.01 -5.97
C ALA A 207 27.32 2.18 -5.95
N VAL A 208 27.50 2.90 -4.83
CA VAL A 208 28.35 4.10 -4.81
C VAL A 208 29.09 4.30 -3.48
N LYS A 209 30.25 4.96 -3.51
CA LYS A 209 31.11 5.24 -2.35
C LYS A 209 30.86 6.60 -1.69
N SER A 210 29.65 7.14 -1.82
CA SER A 210 29.29 8.45 -1.29
C SER A 210 27.80 8.53 -0.99
N GLY A 211 27.42 9.44 -0.10
CA GLY A 211 26.02 9.63 0.30
C GLY A 211 25.69 9.02 1.64
N LEU A 212 24.47 9.27 2.09
CA LEU A 212 23.97 8.83 3.40
C LEU A 212 23.89 7.30 3.48
N GLY A 213 23.49 6.60 2.42
CA GLY A 213 23.45 5.13 2.44
C GLY A 213 24.84 4.50 2.51
N TYR A 214 25.85 5.13 1.90
CA TYR A 214 27.24 4.71 2.06
C TYR A 214 27.72 4.90 3.50
N VAL A 215 27.48 6.07 4.09
CA VAL A 215 27.85 6.34 5.50
C VAL A 215 27.13 5.39 6.46
N LEU A 216 25.87 5.06 6.20
CA LEU A 216 25.11 4.08 6.99
C LEU A 216 25.79 2.72 6.98
N TRP A 217 26.22 2.26 5.79
CA TRP A 217 26.85 0.95 5.62
C TRP A 217 28.26 0.89 6.21
N ASP A 218 29.03 1.95 6.00
CA ASP A 218 30.37 2.09 6.55
C ASP A 218 30.35 2.13 8.09
N ALA A 219 29.46 2.94 8.68
CA ALA A 219 29.28 3.00 10.13
C ALA A 219 28.81 1.66 10.72
N TYR A 220 27.99 0.90 9.98
CA TYR A 220 27.57 -0.44 10.38
C TYR A 220 28.76 -1.40 10.44
N TYR A 221 29.64 -1.41 9.43
CA TYR A 221 30.83 -2.26 9.41
C TYR A 221 31.85 -1.90 10.50
N VAL A 222 32.02 -0.61 10.79
CA VAL A 222 32.94 -0.12 11.85
C VAL A 222 32.33 -0.32 13.25
N GLY A 223 31.06 -0.74 13.36
CA GLY A 223 30.38 -0.95 14.63
C GLY A 223 29.94 0.34 15.33
N ARG A 224 29.90 1.47 14.60
CA ARG A 224 29.46 2.77 15.11
C ARG A 224 27.96 2.97 14.95
N MET A 225 27.20 2.23 15.76
CA MET A 225 25.74 2.24 15.74
C MET A 225 25.14 3.62 16.06
N ASP A 226 25.89 4.47 16.76
CA ASP A 226 25.57 5.88 17.00
C ASP A 226 25.42 6.68 15.69
N ILE A 227 26.31 6.47 14.72
CA ILE A 227 26.23 7.12 13.41
C ILE A 227 25.18 6.45 12.52
N CYS A 228 25.01 5.12 12.61
CA CYS A 228 23.96 4.43 11.88
C CYS A 228 22.57 5.02 12.17
N VAL A 229 22.25 5.17 13.46
CA VAL A 229 20.99 5.74 13.92
C VAL A 229 20.87 7.21 13.54
N ALA A 230 21.95 8.01 13.67
CA ALA A 230 21.96 9.41 13.23
C ALA A 230 21.72 9.56 11.71
N THR A 231 22.21 8.60 10.92
CA THR A 231 21.99 8.55 9.47
C THR A 231 20.54 8.21 9.13
N MET A 232 19.94 7.25 9.85
CA MET A 232 18.51 6.93 9.71
C MET A 232 17.63 8.16 10.01
N PHE A 233 17.93 8.91 11.08
CA PHE A 233 17.23 10.15 11.39
C PHE A 233 17.45 11.23 10.32
N SER A 234 18.67 11.36 9.78
CA SER A 234 18.98 12.31 8.71
C SER A 234 18.16 12.03 7.45
N VAL A 235 18.09 10.77 6.99
CA VAL A 235 17.28 10.40 5.82
C VAL A 235 15.79 10.60 6.08
N GLY A 236 15.29 10.22 7.26
CA GLY A 236 13.90 10.45 7.64
C GLY A 236 13.53 11.94 7.64
N LEU A 237 14.41 12.79 8.16
CA LEU A 237 14.25 14.24 8.14
C LEU A 237 14.23 14.79 6.71
N LEU A 238 15.18 14.39 5.86
CA LEU A 238 15.25 14.86 4.47
C LEU A 238 14.07 14.38 3.63
N GLY A 239 13.61 13.15 3.84
CA GLY A 239 12.39 12.63 3.24
C GLY A 239 11.16 13.43 3.64
N PHE A 240 11.02 13.72 4.93
CA PHE A 240 9.93 14.57 5.44
C PHE A 240 9.99 16.00 4.88
N LEU A 241 11.16 16.62 4.84
CA LEU A 241 11.35 17.96 4.28
C LEU A 241 11.02 17.99 2.79
N SER A 242 11.42 16.95 2.03
CA SER A 242 11.10 16.82 0.61
C SER A 242 9.60 16.66 0.37
N ASP A 243 8.92 15.83 1.17
CA ASP A 243 7.46 15.68 1.14
C ASP A 243 6.75 17.01 1.42
N ARG A 244 7.21 17.76 2.43
CA ARG A 244 6.65 19.07 2.77
C ARG A 244 6.89 20.12 1.69
N ALA A 245 8.06 20.14 1.07
CA ALA A 245 8.35 21.02 -0.05
C ALA A 245 7.38 20.78 -1.23
N LEU A 246 7.04 19.52 -1.53
CA LEU A 246 6.06 19.17 -2.56
C LEU A 246 4.63 19.58 -2.17
N GLN A 247 4.24 19.42 -0.91
CA GLN A 247 2.92 19.84 -0.43
C GLN A 247 2.71 21.35 -0.51
N LEU A 248 3.72 22.16 -0.14
CA LEU A 248 3.64 23.62 -0.26
C LEU A 248 3.41 24.05 -1.72
N ARG A 249 4.09 23.39 -2.68
CA ARG A 249 3.87 23.63 -4.11
C ARG A 249 2.45 23.27 -4.54
N ARG A 250 1.89 22.18 -4.02
CA ARG A 250 0.50 21.77 -4.30
C ARG A 250 -0.51 22.82 -3.84
N GLU A 251 -0.35 23.36 -2.63
CA GLU A 251 -1.27 24.35 -2.07
C GLU A 251 -1.29 25.66 -2.88
N VAL A 252 -0.12 26.13 -3.31
CA VAL A 252 0.01 27.31 -4.19
C VAL A 252 -0.72 27.11 -5.51
N VAL A 253 -0.59 25.92 -6.13
CA VAL A 253 -1.25 25.59 -7.40
C VAL A 253 -2.78 25.52 -7.23
N HIS A 254 -3.28 24.96 -6.13
CA HIS A 254 -4.73 24.91 -5.85
C HIS A 254 -5.31 26.28 -5.50
N ARG A 255 -4.61 27.09 -4.70
CA ARG A 255 -5.07 28.43 -4.29
C ARG A 255 -5.27 29.35 -5.51
N ARG A 256 -4.36 29.31 -6.48
CA ARG A 256 -4.50 30.04 -7.75
C ARG A 256 -5.70 29.60 -8.60
N ARG A 257 -6.15 28.35 -8.48
CA ARG A 257 -7.33 27.84 -9.23
C ARG A 257 -8.64 28.28 -8.61
N ARG A 258 -8.74 28.29 -7.28
CA ARG A 258 -9.97 28.67 -6.57
C ARG A 258 -10.37 30.12 -6.86
N CYS A 259 -9.40 31.04 -6.87
CA CYS A 259 -9.66 32.46 -7.15
C CYS A 259 -10.04 32.75 -8.61
N ARG A 260 -9.67 31.88 -9.57
CA ARG A 260 -10.01 32.07 -10.99
C ARG A 260 -11.39 31.51 -11.36
N GLY A 261 -11.92 30.58 -10.56
CA GLY A 261 -13.26 29.99 -10.77
C GLY A 261 -14.39 30.72 -10.06
N SER A 262 -14.10 31.55 -9.06
CA SER A 262 -15.11 32.38 -8.36
C SER A 262 -15.40 33.72 -9.05
N ALA A 263 -14.73 34.02 -10.17
CA ALA A 263 -14.96 35.23 -10.96
C ALA A 263 -16.00 35.00 -12.07
N TRP A 264 -17.06 34.24 -11.78
CA TRP A 264 -18.29 34.39 -12.53
C TRP A 264 -19.01 35.59 -11.92
N PRO A 265 -19.21 36.69 -12.67
CA PRO A 265 -20.11 37.73 -12.21
C PRO A 265 -21.48 37.06 -12.08
N SER A 266 -21.98 36.98 -10.86
CA SER A 266 -23.41 36.87 -10.61
C SER A 266 -24.05 38.20 -11.01
N SER A 267 -23.90 38.61 -12.26
CA SER A 267 -24.62 39.75 -12.81
C SER A 267 -26.02 39.26 -13.12
N ALA A 268 -26.89 39.46 -12.13
CA ALA A 268 -28.27 39.83 -12.29
C ALA A 268 -29.08 38.95 -13.26
N THR A 269 -29.50 37.77 -12.79
CA THR A 269 -30.84 37.29 -13.17
C THR A 269 -31.84 38.23 -12.50
N SER A 270 -32.10 39.38 -13.13
CA SER A 270 -33.24 40.21 -12.77
C SER A 270 -34.47 39.32 -12.93
N SER A 271 -35.06 38.93 -11.81
CA SER A 271 -36.37 38.32 -11.76
C SER A 271 -37.38 39.33 -12.30
N ARG A 272 -37.53 39.42 -13.63
CA ARG A 272 -38.77 39.94 -14.20
C ARG A 272 -39.83 38.88 -13.94
N ARG A 273 -40.45 39.09 -12.78
CA ARG A 273 -41.71 38.55 -12.31
C ARG A 273 -42.71 38.49 -13.48
N PHE A 274 -42.80 37.33 -14.12
CA PHE A 274 -43.85 37.00 -15.07
C PHE A 274 -45.09 36.62 -14.26
N SER A 275 -45.71 37.61 -13.61
CA SER A 275 -47.01 37.45 -12.94
C SER A 275 -47.79 38.74 -13.14
N ASP A 276 -48.32 38.93 -14.35
CA ASP A 276 -49.49 39.76 -14.61
C ASP A 276 -50.07 39.34 -15.96
N ARG A 277 -50.86 38.27 -15.93
CA ARG A 277 -51.96 38.08 -16.89
C ARG A 277 -53.20 37.76 -16.07
N PRO A 278 -54.30 38.52 -16.22
CA PRO A 278 -55.51 38.28 -15.46
C PRO A 278 -56.12 36.94 -15.83
N ALA A 279 -56.45 36.15 -14.81
CA ALA A 279 -57.19 34.91 -14.93
C ALA A 279 -58.62 35.20 -15.37
N ALA A 280 -58.90 35.00 -16.65
CA ALA A 280 -60.25 34.84 -17.17
C ALA A 280 -60.31 33.53 -17.97
N ALA A 281 -61.40 32.81 -17.73
CA ALA A 281 -61.93 31.69 -18.51
C ALA A 281 -61.39 30.26 -18.22
N SER A 282 -62.33 29.50 -17.65
CA SER A 282 -62.69 28.12 -17.99
C SER A 282 -61.77 26.97 -17.56
N ARG A 283 -62.14 26.42 -16.39
CA ARG A 283 -62.52 25.01 -16.18
C ARG A 283 -62.56 24.16 -17.47
N ARG A 284 -61.64 23.20 -17.63
CA ARG A 284 -61.93 21.84 -18.13
C ARG A 284 -60.67 20.96 -18.12
N CYS A 285 -60.91 19.66 -17.88
CA CYS A 285 -60.03 18.53 -18.15
C CYS A 285 -58.83 18.28 -17.22
N SER A 286 -59.11 18.10 -15.93
CA SER A 286 -58.36 17.14 -15.10
C SER A 286 -58.91 15.72 -15.32
N THR A 287 -58.63 15.15 -16.49
CA THR A 287 -58.87 13.73 -16.79
C THR A 287 -57.82 13.37 -17.81
N TRP A 288 -56.70 12.74 -17.42
CA TRP A 288 -55.86 11.90 -18.30
C TRP A 288 -54.59 11.34 -17.63
N TRP A 289 -54.42 11.30 -16.30
CA TRP A 289 -53.25 10.63 -15.69
C TRP A 289 -53.45 10.01 -14.30
N ARG A 290 -54.60 9.36 -14.06
CA ARG A 290 -54.76 8.52 -12.86
C ARG A 290 -55.83 7.44 -13.06
N ALA A 291 -55.51 6.42 -13.87
CA ALA A 291 -56.36 5.26 -14.07
C ALA A 291 -55.55 3.99 -14.38
N SER A 292 -54.77 3.50 -13.42
CA SER A 292 -54.35 2.07 -13.42
C SER A 292 -53.79 1.63 -12.05
N THR A 293 -54.48 1.88 -10.95
CA THR A 293 -54.23 1.14 -9.71
C THR A 293 -55.49 1.12 -8.85
N ARG A 294 -55.91 -0.09 -8.49
CA ARG A 294 -57.01 -0.49 -7.56
C ARG A 294 -58.34 -0.87 -8.20
N ARG A 295 -58.43 -2.15 -8.54
CA ARG A 295 -59.63 -2.98 -8.32
C ARG A 295 -59.39 -3.86 -7.08
N ARG A 296 -60.48 -4.19 -6.38
CA ARG A 296 -60.68 -4.97 -5.14
C ARG A 296 -60.62 -4.10 -3.87
N ALA A 297 -61.75 -3.51 -3.49
CA ALA A 297 -62.85 -4.08 -2.66
C ALA A 297 -62.52 -3.85 -1.18
N ALA A 298 -63.06 -2.81 -0.53
CA ALA A 298 -64.44 -2.62 -0.06
C ALA A 298 -64.78 -3.50 1.15
N GLY A 299 -65.17 -2.85 2.26
CA GLY A 299 -65.90 -3.49 3.36
C GLY A 299 -65.40 -3.13 4.76
N CYS A 300 -65.75 -1.94 5.25
CA CYS A 300 -65.91 -1.72 6.69
C CYS A 300 -67.15 -2.49 7.17
N CYS A 301 -67.05 -3.21 8.29
CA CYS A 301 -68.07 -3.15 9.34
C CYS A 301 -67.54 -3.77 10.64
N SER A 302 -67.59 -2.93 11.67
CA SER A 302 -67.43 -3.21 13.09
C SER A 302 -68.41 -4.25 13.62
N THR A 303 -68.00 -5.06 14.60
CA THR A 303 -68.64 -5.13 15.94
C THR A 303 -67.94 -6.13 16.87
N ALA A 304 -67.88 -5.73 18.14
CA ALA A 304 -67.99 -6.55 19.36
C ALA A 304 -66.78 -7.38 19.85
N GLY A 305 -66.37 -7.08 21.09
CA GLY A 305 -66.54 -8.07 22.17
C GLY A 305 -65.27 -8.67 22.80
N ARG A 306 -64.83 -8.02 23.89
CA ARG A 306 -64.42 -8.58 25.20
C ARG A 306 -63.35 -9.69 25.32
N SER A 307 -62.70 -9.60 26.50
CA SER A 307 -62.05 -10.63 27.32
C SER A 307 -60.61 -11.07 27.01
N ALA A 308 -59.77 -10.90 28.03
CA ALA A 308 -58.46 -11.51 28.22
C ALA A 308 -58.59 -12.97 28.76
N PRO A 309 -57.47 -13.64 29.14
CA PRO A 309 -56.96 -14.91 28.58
C PRO A 309 -57.51 -16.19 29.28
N PRO A 310 -57.17 -17.41 28.80
CA PRO A 310 -56.16 -18.19 29.54
C PRO A 310 -55.29 -19.21 28.73
N THR A 311 -54.12 -19.49 29.30
CA THR A 311 -53.32 -20.74 29.39
C THR A 311 -53.22 -21.82 28.29
N ARG A 312 -51.95 -22.15 27.97
CA ARG A 312 -51.31 -23.47 27.74
C ARG A 312 -51.91 -24.46 26.71
N GLY A 313 -51.08 -24.79 25.70
CA GLY A 313 -51.18 -26.02 24.90
C GLY A 313 -50.38 -25.94 23.59
N ALA A 314 -49.46 -26.88 23.38
CA ALA A 314 -48.52 -27.03 22.23
C ALA A 314 -49.22 -27.23 20.85
N PRO A 315 -48.56 -27.50 19.70
CA PRO A 315 -47.13 -27.64 19.38
C PRO A 315 -46.63 -26.87 18.13
N SER A 316 -45.30 -26.72 18.02
CA SER A 316 -44.59 -26.33 16.80
C SER A 316 -44.55 -27.49 15.79
N CYS A 317 -45.02 -27.26 14.57
CA CYS A 317 -44.87 -28.18 13.46
C CYS A 317 -44.21 -27.45 12.27
N SER A 318 -42.89 -27.55 12.18
CA SER A 318 -42.09 -27.17 11.02
C SER A 318 -41.98 -28.37 10.07
N ARG A 319 -42.64 -28.29 8.91
CA ARG A 319 -42.24 -28.99 7.67
C ARG A 319 -41.11 -28.17 7.03
N SER A 320 -40.07 -28.70 6.41
CA SER A 320 -39.76 -30.09 6.06
C SER A 320 -38.27 -30.23 5.68
N ARG A 321 -37.64 -31.26 6.26
CA ARG A 321 -36.83 -32.32 5.60
C ARG A 321 -35.78 -31.91 4.56
N ARG A 322 -34.50 -32.22 4.83
CA ARG A 322 -33.89 -33.57 4.66
C ARG A 322 -32.48 -33.59 5.25
N SER A 323 -32.26 -34.43 6.25
CA SER A 323 -30.97 -34.93 6.69
C SER A 323 -31.16 -36.20 7.53
N PHE A 324 -30.09 -37.01 7.60
CA PHE A 324 -29.87 -38.28 8.33
C PHE A 324 -30.01 -39.59 7.54
N PRO A 325 -29.39 -40.71 8.00
CA PRO A 325 -28.18 -40.93 8.84
C PRO A 325 -27.23 -41.96 8.13
N GLY A 326 -26.04 -42.42 8.58
CA GLY A 326 -25.44 -42.63 9.90
C GLY A 326 -25.34 -44.14 10.25
N THR A 327 -24.16 -44.74 9.99
CA THR A 327 -23.47 -45.86 10.71
C THR A 327 -24.22 -46.91 11.55
N ARG A 328 -23.93 -48.21 11.33
CA ARG A 328 -23.25 -49.13 12.30
C ARG A 328 -23.05 -50.59 11.80
N CYS A 329 -22.09 -51.24 12.46
CA CYS A 329 -21.44 -52.54 12.27
C CYS A 329 -22.29 -53.80 12.48
N SER A 330 -21.91 -54.95 11.87
CA SER A 330 -21.44 -56.16 12.58
C SER A 330 -21.04 -57.31 11.64
N THR A 331 -20.07 -58.08 12.14
CA THR A 331 -19.37 -59.31 11.72
C THR A 331 -20.21 -60.56 11.36
N THR A 332 -19.74 -61.39 10.41
CA THR A 332 -19.49 -62.86 10.55
C THR A 332 -18.83 -63.49 9.30
N SER A 333 -17.82 -64.34 9.52
CA SER A 333 -17.07 -65.23 8.58
C SER A 333 -17.87 -66.54 8.29
N PRO A 334 -17.33 -67.68 7.75
CA PRO A 334 -16.09 -67.98 6.98
C PRO A 334 -16.24 -69.01 5.79
N SER A 335 -15.13 -69.27 5.08
CA SER A 335 -14.59 -70.61 4.66
C SER A 335 -14.83 -71.25 3.25
N VAL A 336 -13.72 -71.88 2.77
CA VAL A 336 -13.54 -73.05 1.83
C VAL A 336 -13.77 -72.76 0.31
N SER A 337 -12.98 -73.15 -0.71
CA SER A 337 -11.88 -74.14 -0.98
C SER A 337 -11.21 -73.81 -2.33
N GLY A 338 -9.92 -74.18 -2.52
CA GLY A 338 -9.27 -74.31 -3.86
C GLY A 338 -9.70 -75.59 -4.62
N PRO A 339 -8.91 -76.19 -5.56
CA PRO A 339 -7.54 -75.85 -6.02
C PRO A 339 -7.31 -75.93 -7.57
N GLY A 340 -6.08 -75.66 -8.04
CA GLY A 340 -5.50 -76.36 -9.21
C GLY A 340 -4.66 -75.56 -10.23
N GLY A 341 -3.38 -75.94 -10.38
CA GLY A 341 -2.48 -75.66 -11.54
C GLY A 341 -1.28 -74.75 -11.21
N SER A 342 -0.10 -75.24 -10.79
CA SER A 342 1.02 -75.81 -11.59
C SER A 342 1.58 -74.83 -12.65
N ARG A 343 2.88 -74.58 -12.88
CA ARG A 343 4.15 -75.21 -12.47
C ARG A 343 5.30 -74.36 -13.08
N ARG A 344 6.49 -74.47 -12.48
CA ARG A 344 7.87 -74.35 -13.05
C ARG A 344 8.67 -73.05 -12.83
N ALA A 345 9.92 -73.34 -12.46
CA ALA A 345 11.04 -72.51 -12.03
C ALA A 345 12.14 -72.45 -13.11
N CYS A 346 13.27 -71.81 -12.74
CA CYS A 346 14.64 -71.79 -13.31
C CYS A 346 15.02 -70.41 -13.89
N GLY A 347 16.12 -69.74 -13.53
CA GLY A 347 17.26 -70.06 -12.66
C GLY A 347 18.19 -68.83 -12.55
N ALA A 348 19.01 -68.80 -11.49
CA ALA A 348 20.19 -67.94 -11.32
C ALA A 348 21.44 -68.64 -11.95
N PRO A 349 22.74 -68.17 -11.88
CA PRO A 349 23.31 -67.16 -10.96
C PRO A 349 24.56 -66.32 -11.41
N ARG A 350 25.02 -65.41 -10.50
CA ARG A 350 26.40 -64.92 -10.19
C ARG A 350 27.15 -64.06 -11.23
N SER A 351 28.06 -63.11 -10.93
CA SER A 351 28.75 -62.57 -9.72
C SER A 351 29.56 -61.31 -10.16
N THR A 352 29.70 -60.21 -9.42
CA THR A 352 30.77 -59.85 -8.44
C THR A 352 30.57 -58.35 -8.08
N ARG A 353 30.36 -57.90 -6.83
CA ARG A 353 31.23 -57.68 -5.64
C ARG A 353 32.06 -56.37 -5.61
N SER A 354 31.62 -55.38 -4.81
CA SER A 354 32.33 -54.68 -3.69
C SER A 354 31.46 -53.47 -3.23
N SER A 355 30.80 -53.42 -2.07
CA SER A 355 31.20 -53.27 -0.64
C SER A 355 31.90 -51.93 -0.32
N SER A 356 31.31 -51.02 0.46
CA SER A 356 31.26 -51.02 1.94
C SER A 356 30.37 -49.83 2.43
N SER A 357 29.29 -49.99 3.23
CA SER A 357 29.12 -50.23 4.69
C SER A 357 29.60 -49.04 5.56
N TRP A 358 28.91 -48.48 6.57
CA TRP A 358 28.16 -48.98 7.74
C TRP A 358 27.20 -47.88 8.26
N GLY A 359 26.13 -48.04 9.04
CA GLY A 359 25.52 -49.16 9.77
C GLY A 359 24.61 -48.60 10.88
N CYS A 360 23.35 -49.04 10.94
CA CYS A 360 22.42 -48.82 12.06
C CYS A 360 22.68 -49.83 13.20
N ALA A 361 22.44 -49.42 14.45
CA ALA A 361 22.17 -50.35 15.54
C ALA A 361 20.98 -49.84 16.38
N ALA A 362 19.97 -50.71 16.48
CA ALA A 362 18.78 -50.56 17.31
C ALA A 362 19.03 -51.13 18.73
N SER A 363 18.33 -50.62 19.74
CA SER A 363 17.82 -51.45 20.84
C SER A 363 16.84 -50.68 21.73
N SER A 364 15.65 -51.25 21.85
CA SER A 364 14.52 -50.92 22.71
C SER A 364 14.78 -51.11 24.20
N ARG A 365 14.22 -50.25 25.06
CA ARG A 365 13.58 -50.70 26.32
C ARG A 365 12.64 -49.66 26.93
N THR A 366 11.43 -50.12 27.20
CA THR A 366 10.27 -49.45 27.78
C THR A 366 10.21 -49.76 29.27
N ILE A 367 10.15 -48.77 30.17
CA ILE A 367 9.55 -48.91 31.52
C ILE A 367 8.84 -47.60 31.91
N ARG A 368 7.66 -47.77 32.52
CA ARG A 368 6.58 -46.83 32.87
C ARG A 368 6.83 -46.00 34.15
N PRO A 369 5.94 -45.03 34.48
CA PRO A 369 6.16 -43.94 35.44
C PRO A 369 5.66 -44.23 36.87
N SER A 370 6.05 -43.41 37.84
CA SER A 370 5.39 -43.32 39.15
C SER A 370 5.27 -41.87 39.64
N CYS A 371 4.03 -41.41 39.77
CA CYS A 371 3.63 -40.34 40.68
C CYS A 371 3.48 -40.90 42.11
N ARG A 372 4.00 -40.22 43.13
CA ARG A 372 3.26 -39.93 44.37
C ARG A 372 3.99 -38.91 45.24
N ALA A 373 3.20 -37.96 45.72
CA ALA A 373 3.53 -37.04 46.79
C ALA A 373 3.55 -37.75 48.16
N ALA A 374 4.32 -37.18 49.07
CA ALA A 374 4.07 -37.15 50.51
C ALA A 374 4.36 -35.73 50.99
#